data_AF-A0A562PR55-F1
#
_entry.id   AF-A0A562PR55-F1
#
_cell.length_a   1.000
_cell.length_b   1.000
_cell.length_c   1.000
_cell.angle_alpha   90.00
_cell.angle_beta   90.00
_cell.angle_gamma   90.00
#
_symmetry.space_group_name_H-M   'P 1'
#
loop_
_entity.id
_entity.type
_entity.pdbx_description
1 polymer ?
#
loop_
_entity_poly.entity_id
_entity_poly.type
_entity_poly.pdbx_seq_one_letter_code
_entity_poly.pdbx_strand_id
1 'polypeptide(L)'
;MVSFTEKFTFIEGLTITFSIIAILISVLSYYDTTIRDRRQLRIHKIEEMIEIIILIIGNYAEFDDLFCLQEKIRSISDFEDFELEKKALMEQEKKYINALTLISNDLRLREKIIRLNILATTYLPNNDLKNRVKSLVSLISHIYEATVNQNYNKTKRNFKTYPRAWVLLPYVERLQLDLSKEMKLGYESNMFSKNPYQEKFLKELNIN
;
A
#
# COMPACT_ATOMS: atom_id res chain seq x y z
N MET A 1 -29.27 20.36 -65.75
CA MET A 1 -29.06 21.21 -64.56
C MET A 1 -30.01 20.70 -63.49
N VAL A 2 -29.50 19.92 -62.54
CA VAL A 2 -30.30 19.34 -61.46
C VAL A 2 -30.68 20.47 -60.51
N SER A 3 -31.97 20.79 -60.42
CA SER A 3 -32.50 21.78 -59.48
C SER A 3 -32.44 21.23 -58.06
N PHE A 4 -31.29 21.38 -57.40
CA PHE A 4 -31.03 20.86 -56.05
C PHE A 4 -31.64 21.74 -54.93
N THR A 5 -32.59 22.61 -55.25
CA THR A 5 -33.23 23.49 -54.26
C THR A 5 -34.72 23.22 -54.21
N GLU A 6 -35.07 21.99 -53.82
CA GLU A 6 -36.37 21.74 -53.18
C GLU A 6 -36.35 22.38 -51.79
N LYS A 7 -37.51 22.92 -51.40
CA LYS A 7 -37.71 23.79 -50.24
C LYS A 7 -37.31 23.08 -48.94
N PHE A 8 -36.13 23.41 -48.42
CA PHE A 8 -35.72 23.03 -47.07
C PHE A 8 -36.79 23.51 -46.07
N THR A 9 -37.49 22.58 -45.44
CA THR A 9 -38.57 22.89 -44.52
C THR A 9 -37.99 23.25 -43.14
N PHE A 10 -38.67 24.14 -42.41
CA PHE A 10 -38.28 24.50 -41.05
C PHE A 10 -38.14 23.27 -40.13
N ILE A 11 -38.97 22.24 -40.36
CA ILE A 11 -38.95 20.97 -39.62
C ILE A 11 -37.67 20.17 -39.92
N GLU A 12 -37.21 20.12 -41.17
CA GLU A 12 -35.95 19.48 -41.54
C GLU A 12 -34.75 20.20 -40.91
N GLY A 13 -34.76 21.53 -40.91
CA GLY A 13 -33.72 22.34 -40.24
C GLY A 13 -33.64 22.08 -38.74
N LEU A 14 -34.79 22.00 -38.05
CA LEU A 14 -34.84 21.63 -36.64
C LEU A 14 -34.34 20.21 -36.40
N THR A 15 -34.75 19.25 -37.23
CA THR A 15 -34.36 17.84 -37.10
C THR A 15 -32.84 17.66 -37.25
N ILE A 16 -32.23 18.34 -38.22
CA ILE A 16 -30.77 18.36 -38.41
C ILE A 16 -30.09 19.01 -37.21
N THR A 17 -30.61 20.14 -36.73
CA THR A 17 -30.05 20.84 -35.56
C THR A 17 -30.08 19.98 -34.30
N PHE A 18 -31.22 19.34 -34.00
CA PHE A 18 -31.33 18.41 -32.87
C PHE A 18 -30.42 17.20 -33.01
N SER A 19 -30.26 16.67 -34.22
CA SER A 19 -29.33 15.57 -34.50
C SER A 19 -27.88 15.97 -34.22
N ILE A 20 -27.46 17.17 -34.65
CA ILE A 20 -26.11 17.69 -34.38
C ILE A 20 -25.88 17.88 -32.88
N ILE A 21 -26.85 18.46 -32.17
CA ILE A 21 -26.77 18.65 -30.71
C ILE A 21 -26.67 17.29 -29.99
N ALA A 22 -27.47 16.31 -30.39
CA ALA A 22 -27.43 14.97 -29.79
C ALA A 22 -26.06 14.29 -29.99
N ILE A 23 -25.46 14.45 -31.18
CA ILE A 23 -24.11 13.95 -31.45
C ILE A 23 -23.09 14.64 -30.55
N LEU A 24 -23.14 15.97 -30.43
CA LEU A 24 -22.23 16.73 -29.56
C LEU A 24 -22.34 16.32 -28.10
N ILE A 25 -23.56 16.17 -27.57
CA ILE A 25 -23.78 15.69 -26.20
C ILE A 25 -23.21 14.29 -26.01
N SER A 26 -23.38 13.40 -27.00
CA SER A 26 -22.85 12.04 -26.94
C SER A 26 -21.32 12.02 -26.88
N VAL A 27 -20.65 12.86 -27.68
CA VAL A 27 -19.18 12.99 -27.68
C VAL A 27 -18.67 13.55 -26.35
N LEU A 28 -19.31 14.60 -25.84
CA LEU A 28 -18.95 15.19 -24.54
C LEU A 28 -19.13 14.18 -23.40
N SER A 29 -20.25 13.47 -23.37
CA SER A 29 -20.54 12.42 -22.39
C SER A 29 -19.51 11.30 -22.40
N TYR A 30 -19.09 10.86 -23.60
CA TYR A 30 -18.04 9.85 -23.75
C TYR A 30 -16.70 10.32 -23.16
N TYR A 31 -16.34 11.58 -23.40
CA TYR A 31 -15.10 12.16 -22.88
C TYR A 31 -15.11 12.25 -21.34
N ASP A 32 -16.20 12.75 -20.76
CA ASP A 32 -16.38 12.83 -19.32
C ASP A 32 -16.35 11.45 -18.66
N THR A 33 -17.01 10.45 -19.28
CA THR A 33 -16.99 9.07 -18.82
C THR A 33 -15.57 8.52 -18.81
N THR A 34 -14.81 8.72 -19.88
CA THR A 34 -13.41 8.27 -19.98
C THR A 34 -12.52 8.89 -18.90
N ILE A 35 -12.71 10.18 -18.58
CA ILE A 35 -11.97 10.84 -17.50
C ILE A 35 -12.34 10.24 -16.13
N ARG A 36 -13.63 10.02 -15.89
CA ARG A 36 -14.13 9.43 -14.63
C ARG A 36 -13.59 8.02 -14.45
N ASP A 37 -13.61 7.19 -15.48
CA ASP A 37 -13.12 5.81 -15.44
C ASP A 37 -11.62 5.77 -15.12
N ARG A 38 -10.83 6.63 -15.77
CA ARG A 38 -9.39 6.77 -15.47
C ARG A 38 -9.14 7.20 -14.02
N ARG A 39 -9.94 8.14 -13.52
CA ARG A 39 -9.84 8.60 -12.12
C ARG A 39 -10.21 7.48 -11.14
N GLN A 40 -11.31 6.77 -11.39
CA GLN A 40 -11.75 5.64 -10.56
C GLN A 40 -10.70 4.53 -10.54
N LEU A 41 -10.13 4.18 -11.69
CA LEU A 41 -9.04 3.22 -11.77
C LEU A 41 -7.85 3.67 -10.92
N ARG A 42 -7.46 4.94 -11.00
CA ARG A 42 -6.35 5.48 -10.20
C ARG A 42 -6.66 5.40 -8.70
N ILE A 43 -7.86 5.79 -8.27
CA ILE A 43 -8.29 5.71 -6.87
C ILE A 43 -8.21 4.26 -6.38
N HIS A 44 -8.81 3.33 -7.13
CA HIS A 44 -8.80 1.91 -6.79
C HIS A 44 -7.38 1.34 -6.68
N LYS A 45 -6.44 1.81 -7.51
CA LYS A 45 -5.02 1.40 -7.43
C LYS A 45 -4.32 2.00 -6.20
N ILE A 46 -4.72 3.18 -5.75
CA ILE A 46 -4.22 3.76 -4.49
C ILE A 46 -4.83 3.03 -3.28
N GLU A 47 -6.11 2.65 -3.31
CA GLU A 47 -6.73 1.82 -2.28
C GLU A 47 -6.01 0.47 -2.14
N GLU A 48 -5.70 -0.17 -3.28
CA GLU A 48 -4.90 -1.40 -3.32
C GLU A 48 -3.51 -1.20 -2.66
N MET A 49 -2.86 -0.04 -2.88
CA MET A 49 -1.60 0.27 -2.19
C MET A 49 -1.77 0.38 -0.67
N ILE A 50 -2.82 1.06 -0.21
CA ILE A 50 -3.12 1.21 1.22
C ILE A 50 -3.40 -0.16 1.85
N GLU A 51 -4.21 -0.99 1.22
CA GLU A 51 -4.51 -2.36 1.68
C GLU A 51 -3.24 -3.19 1.84
N ILE A 52 -2.35 -3.17 0.84
CA ILE A 52 -1.06 -3.87 0.91
C ILE A 52 -0.22 -3.34 2.06
N ILE A 53 -0.15 -2.01 2.25
CA ILE A 53 0.60 -1.40 3.35
C ILE A 53 0.04 -1.85 4.71
N ILE A 54 -1.28 -1.85 4.89
CA ILE A 54 -1.94 -2.32 6.11
C ILE A 54 -1.59 -3.77 6.38
N LEU A 55 -1.70 -4.64 5.38
CA LEU A 55 -1.38 -6.06 5.50
C LEU A 55 0.06 -6.27 5.96
N ILE A 56 1.01 -5.57 5.34
CA ILE A 56 2.43 -5.71 5.67
C ILE A 56 2.69 -5.23 7.09
N ILE A 57 2.14 -4.07 7.46
CA ILE A 57 2.40 -3.46 8.77
C ILE A 57 1.73 -4.22 9.90
N GLY A 58 0.55 -4.80 9.67
CA GLY A 58 -0.11 -5.69 10.62
C GLY A 58 0.70 -6.93 10.97
N ASN A 59 1.61 -7.35 10.09
CA ASN A 59 2.51 -8.49 10.34
C ASN A 59 3.95 -8.06 10.69
N TYR A 60 4.25 -6.76 10.72
CA TYR A 60 5.61 -6.26 10.88
C TYR A 60 6.25 -6.62 12.22
N ALA A 61 5.45 -6.70 13.29
CA ALA A 61 5.92 -7.05 14.62
C ALA A 61 6.65 -8.40 14.64
N GLU A 62 6.13 -9.41 13.94
CA GLU A 62 6.74 -10.74 13.85
C GLU A 62 8.12 -10.70 13.17
N PHE A 63 8.29 -9.80 12.19
CA PHE A 63 9.58 -9.58 11.53
C PHE A 63 10.59 -8.88 12.45
N ASP A 64 10.14 -7.88 13.20
CA ASP A 64 10.95 -7.14 14.20
C ASP A 64 11.43 -8.09 15.31
N ASP A 65 10.54 -8.93 15.83
CA ASP A 65 10.84 -9.91 16.88
C ASP A 65 11.89 -10.93 16.44
N LEU A 66 11.73 -11.51 15.26
CA LEU A 66 12.72 -12.45 14.72
C LEU A 66 14.06 -11.76 14.47
N PHE A 67 14.06 -10.54 13.95
CA PHE A 67 15.29 -9.79 13.77
C PHE A 67 16.02 -9.56 15.10
N CYS A 68 15.29 -9.23 16.16
CA CYS A 68 15.87 -9.02 17.49
C CYS A 68 16.39 -10.29 18.12
N LEU A 69 15.69 -11.41 17.92
CA LEU A 69 16.17 -12.72 18.34
C LEU A 69 17.50 -13.06 17.64
N GLN A 70 17.61 -12.78 16.33
CA GLN A 70 18.83 -12.97 15.57
C GLN A 70 19.99 -12.08 16.05
N GLU A 71 19.71 -10.83 16.43
CA GLU A 71 20.71 -9.96 17.06
C GLU A 71 21.15 -10.50 18.43
N LYS A 72 20.20 -10.97 19.26
CA LYS A 72 20.50 -11.56 20.58
C LYS A 72 21.42 -12.78 20.45
N ILE A 73 21.10 -13.71 19.55
CA ILE A 73 21.92 -14.92 19.30
C ILE A 73 23.36 -14.54 18.94
N ARG A 74 23.54 -13.51 18.11
CA ARG A 74 24.87 -13.01 17.72
C ARG A 74 25.62 -12.28 18.82
N SER A 75 24.91 -11.56 19.69
CA SER A 75 25.57 -10.93 20.85
C SER A 75 26.12 -11.95 21.85
N ILE A 76 25.52 -13.15 21.89
CA ILE A 76 25.93 -14.25 22.76
C ILE A 76 27.07 -15.07 22.15
N SER A 77 27.21 -15.10 20.81
CA SER A 77 28.25 -15.89 20.14
C SER A 77 29.69 -15.49 20.46
N ASP A 78 29.88 -14.39 21.18
CA ASP A 78 31.19 -13.89 21.62
C ASP A 78 31.61 -14.45 22.99
N PHE A 79 30.77 -15.23 23.69
CA PHE A 79 31.04 -15.77 25.03
C PHE A 79 30.83 -17.30 25.10
N GLU A 80 31.90 -18.06 25.37
CA GLU A 80 31.87 -19.54 25.44
C GLU A 80 30.96 -20.09 26.56
N ASP A 81 30.72 -19.32 27.63
CA ASP A 81 29.96 -19.76 28.82
C ASP A 81 28.44 -19.90 28.58
N PHE A 82 27.94 -19.52 27.40
CA PHE A 82 26.49 -19.44 27.11
C PHE A 82 25.99 -20.43 26.05
N GLU A 83 26.73 -21.51 25.76
CA GLU A 83 26.38 -22.49 24.72
C GLU A 83 24.98 -23.12 24.90
N LEU A 84 24.54 -23.36 26.14
CA LEU A 84 23.19 -23.89 26.42
C LEU A 84 22.08 -22.88 26.09
N GLU A 85 22.26 -21.60 26.48
CA GLU A 85 21.31 -20.53 26.16
C GLU A 85 21.26 -20.28 24.65
N LYS A 86 22.41 -20.25 24.00
CA LYS A 86 22.53 -20.09 22.54
C LYS A 86 21.77 -21.19 21.80
N LYS A 87 21.92 -22.45 22.20
CA LYS A 87 21.18 -23.57 21.59
C LYS A 87 19.67 -23.41 21.74
N ALA A 88 19.18 -23.00 22.92
CA ALA A 88 17.77 -22.75 23.14
C ALA A 88 17.23 -21.60 22.26
N LEU A 89 18.00 -20.52 22.11
CA LEU A 89 17.63 -19.39 21.25
C LEU A 89 17.63 -19.75 19.77
N MET A 90 18.58 -20.57 19.29
CA MET A 90 18.59 -21.06 17.91
C MET A 90 17.41 -21.98 17.60
N GLU A 91 16.98 -22.81 18.56
CA GLU A 91 15.75 -23.61 18.41
C GLU A 91 14.50 -22.72 18.34
N GLN A 92 14.45 -21.67 19.16
CA GLN A 92 13.40 -20.66 19.11
C GLN A 92 13.40 -19.95 17.74
N GLU A 93 14.56 -19.50 17.25
CA GLU A 93 14.71 -18.84 15.95
C GLU A 93 14.16 -19.71 14.82
N LYS A 94 14.51 -21.00 14.80
CA LYS A 94 14.01 -21.94 13.79
C LYS A 94 12.48 -22.05 13.81
N LYS A 95 11.86 -22.05 15.00
CA LYS A 95 10.39 -22.05 15.12
C LYS A 95 9.77 -20.78 14.56
N TYR A 96 10.32 -19.61 14.91
CA TYR A 96 9.86 -18.32 14.38
C TYR A 96 10.02 -18.23 12.86
N ILE A 97 11.15 -18.64 12.32
CA ILE A 97 11.38 -18.66 10.87
C ILE A 97 10.34 -19.54 10.17
N ASN A 98 10.08 -20.74 10.68
CA ASN A 98 9.08 -21.64 10.09
C ASN A 98 7.68 -21.02 10.13
N ALA A 99 7.26 -20.46 11.27
CA ALA A 99 5.98 -19.81 11.41
C ALA A 99 5.84 -18.60 10.47
N LEU A 100 6.86 -17.74 10.43
CA LEU A 100 6.89 -16.54 9.60
C LEU A 100 6.92 -16.89 8.10
N THR A 101 7.58 -17.98 7.73
CA THR A 101 7.60 -18.49 6.35
C THR A 101 6.20 -18.96 5.93
N LEU A 102 5.50 -19.68 6.81
CA LEU A 102 4.12 -20.11 6.55
C LEU A 102 3.19 -18.92 6.39
N ILE A 103 3.22 -17.97 7.33
CA ILE A 103 2.42 -16.73 7.28
C ILE A 103 2.75 -15.94 6.01
N SER A 104 4.03 -15.76 5.70
CA SER A 104 4.47 -15.02 4.52
C SER A 104 3.98 -15.64 3.21
N ASN A 105 3.98 -16.97 3.13
CA ASN A 105 3.51 -17.70 1.95
C ASN A 105 1.99 -17.63 1.81
N ASP A 106 1.25 -17.80 2.91
CA ASP A 106 -0.22 -17.70 2.94
C ASP A 106 -0.68 -16.30 2.52
N LEU A 107 -0.04 -15.26 3.06
CA LEU A 107 -0.32 -13.87 2.71
C LEU A 107 0.24 -13.45 1.35
N ARG A 108 1.03 -14.32 0.70
CA ARG A 108 1.74 -14.03 -0.57
C ARG A 108 2.53 -12.72 -0.49
N LEU A 109 3.23 -12.55 0.63
CA LEU A 109 3.83 -11.29 1.04
C LEU A 109 4.82 -10.76 0.00
N ARG A 110 5.62 -11.64 -0.60
CA ARG A 110 6.58 -11.28 -1.66
C ARG A 110 5.86 -10.68 -2.87
N GLU A 111 4.79 -11.29 -3.34
CA GLU A 111 4.00 -10.76 -4.46
C GLU A 111 3.34 -9.44 -4.10
N LYS A 112 2.86 -9.27 -2.87
CA LYS A 112 2.28 -8.01 -2.37
C LYS A 112 3.32 -6.89 -2.35
N ILE A 113 4.55 -7.15 -1.89
CA ILE A 113 5.66 -6.18 -1.91
C ILE A 113 6.00 -5.77 -3.36
N ILE A 114 6.13 -6.74 -4.27
CA ILE A 114 6.38 -6.48 -5.70
C ILE A 114 5.23 -5.65 -6.29
N ARG A 115 3.99 -6.02 -5.97
CA ARG A 115 2.80 -5.34 -6.45
C ARG A 115 2.77 -3.89 -5.96
N LEU A 116 3.06 -3.63 -4.69
CA LEU A 116 3.14 -2.28 -4.14
C LEU A 116 4.20 -1.43 -4.89
N ASN A 117 5.37 -2.00 -5.19
CA ASN A 117 6.39 -1.30 -5.95
C ASN A 117 5.93 -0.92 -7.38
N ILE A 118 5.23 -1.84 -8.05
CA ILE A 118 4.68 -1.61 -9.39
C ILE A 118 3.61 -0.51 -9.32
N LEU A 119 2.67 -0.61 -8.38
CA LEU A 119 1.60 0.38 -8.22
C LEU A 119 2.17 1.77 -7.93
N ALA A 120 3.13 1.87 -6.99
CA ALA A 120 3.80 3.12 -6.65
C ALA A 120 4.57 3.70 -7.84
N THR A 121 5.17 2.85 -8.67
CA THR A 121 5.90 3.31 -9.85
C THR A 121 4.97 3.85 -10.93
N THR A 122 3.83 3.21 -11.14
CA THR A 122 2.94 3.47 -12.28
C THR A 122 1.86 4.52 -11.98
N TYR A 123 1.29 4.53 -10.78
CA TYR A 123 0.08 5.31 -10.47
C TYR A 123 0.31 6.53 -9.56
N LEU A 124 1.45 6.58 -8.86
CA LEU A 124 1.84 7.76 -8.08
C LEU A 124 2.61 8.77 -8.93
N PRO A 125 2.39 10.08 -8.69
CA PRO A 125 3.15 11.12 -9.36
C PRO A 125 4.63 11.05 -8.95
N ASN A 126 5.53 11.58 -9.79
CA ASN A 126 6.96 11.64 -9.50
C ASN A 126 7.28 12.73 -8.47
N ASN A 127 6.85 12.51 -7.23
CA ASN A 127 7.05 13.41 -6.10
C ASN A 127 7.56 12.64 -4.86
N ASP A 128 7.65 13.35 -3.74
CA ASP A 128 8.09 12.79 -2.47
C ASP A 128 7.24 11.59 -1.99
N LEU A 129 5.92 11.61 -2.20
CA LEU A 129 5.02 10.51 -1.82
C LEU A 129 5.45 9.18 -2.45
N LYS A 130 5.74 9.18 -3.76
CA LYS A 130 6.25 8.01 -4.47
C LYS A 130 7.57 7.51 -3.88
N ASN A 131 8.49 8.41 -3.56
CA ASN A 131 9.77 8.05 -2.96
C ASN A 131 9.58 7.43 -1.57
N ARG A 132 8.70 7.99 -0.74
CA ARG A 132 8.38 7.43 0.58
C ARG A 132 7.76 6.03 0.52
N VAL A 133 6.86 5.77 -0.44
CA VAL A 133 6.31 4.42 -0.67
C VAL A 133 7.42 3.46 -1.13
N LYS A 134 8.31 3.89 -2.04
CA LYS A 134 9.43 3.07 -2.49
C LYS A 134 10.45 2.77 -1.39
N SER A 135 10.71 3.73 -0.51
CA SER A 135 11.56 3.53 0.67
C SER A 135 10.94 2.50 1.62
N LEU A 136 9.63 2.57 1.85
CA LEU A 136 8.91 1.57 2.64
C LEU A 136 9.01 0.17 2.01
N VAL A 137 8.73 0.06 0.70
CA VAL A 137 8.92 -1.18 -0.08
C VAL A 137 10.33 -1.73 0.09
N SER A 138 11.35 -0.88 -0.07
CA SER A 138 12.75 -1.27 0.10
C SER A 138 13.00 -1.81 1.50
N LEU A 139 12.60 -1.09 2.54
CA LEU A 139 12.75 -1.52 3.94
C LEU A 139 12.15 -2.91 4.16
N ILE A 140 10.88 -3.10 3.79
CA ILE A 140 10.17 -4.37 3.95
C ILE A 140 10.84 -5.48 3.16
N SER A 141 11.27 -5.21 1.92
CA SER A 141 11.94 -6.21 1.08
C SER A 141 13.23 -6.70 1.75
N HIS A 142 14.02 -5.79 2.32
CA HIS A 142 15.25 -6.17 3.01
C HIS A 142 14.98 -6.97 4.27
N ILE A 143 13.96 -6.59 5.04
CA ILE A 143 13.56 -7.32 6.25
C ILE A 143 13.13 -8.73 5.89
N TYR A 144 12.24 -8.87 4.90
CA TYR A 144 11.78 -10.14 4.37
C TYR A 144 12.95 -11.04 3.93
N GLU A 145 13.92 -10.47 3.19
CA GLU A 145 15.12 -11.19 2.76
C GLU A 145 16.02 -11.61 3.94
N ALA A 146 16.12 -10.78 4.98
CA ALA A 146 16.93 -11.10 6.17
C ALA A 146 16.31 -12.22 7.01
N THR A 147 14.97 -12.19 7.16
CA THR A 147 14.25 -13.09 8.05
C THR A 147 13.88 -14.40 7.34
N VAL A 148 13.11 -14.34 6.27
CA VAL A 148 12.54 -15.52 5.59
C VAL A 148 13.59 -16.21 4.72
N ASN A 149 14.35 -15.45 3.93
CA ASN A 149 15.39 -16.00 3.06
C ASN A 149 16.76 -16.14 3.75
N GLN A 150 16.84 -15.80 5.04
CA GLN A 150 18.04 -15.91 5.88
C GLN A 150 19.28 -15.20 5.29
N ASN A 151 19.09 -14.18 4.45
CA ASN A 151 20.18 -13.47 3.78
C ASN A 151 20.68 -12.26 4.57
N TYR A 152 21.05 -12.51 5.82
CA TYR A 152 21.39 -11.47 6.78
C TYR A 152 22.58 -10.60 6.36
N ASN A 153 23.60 -11.18 5.71
CA ASN A 153 24.80 -10.45 5.27
C ASN A 153 24.49 -9.41 4.18
N LYS A 154 23.51 -9.67 3.32
CA LYS A 154 23.04 -8.72 2.29
C LYS A 154 22.25 -7.57 2.93
N THR A 155 21.50 -7.88 3.97
CA THR A 155 20.72 -6.93 4.76
C THR A 155 21.58 -5.94 5.55
N LYS A 156 22.61 -6.39 6.26
CA LYS A 156 23.48 -5.55 7.10
C LYS A 156 24.24 -4.48 6.30
N ARG A 157 24.44 -4.70 4.99
CA ARG A 157 25.03 -3.70 4.09
C ARG A 157 24.13 -2.50 3.83
N ASN A 158 22.81 -2.70 3.90
CA ASN A 158 21.83 -1.69 3.50
C ASN A 158 21.18 -0.98 4.69
N PHE A 159 21.11 -1.64 5.85
CA PHE A 159 20.60 -1.04 7.10
C PHE A 159 21.46 -1.47 8.29
N LYS A 160 21.87 -0.50 9.13
CA LYS A 160 22.59 -0.80 10.39
C LYS A 160 21.68 -1.46 11.42
N THR A 161 20.44 -0.97 11.52
CA THR A 161 19.37 -1.46 12.38
C THR A 161 18.03 -1.17 11.69
N TYR A 162 17.03 -2.01 11.92
CA TYR A 162 15.68 -1.76 11.42
C TYR A 162 14.87 -0.87 12.36
N PRO A 163 13.96 -0.03 11.83
CA PRO A 163 13.07 0.74 12.67
C PRO A 163 12.13 -0.22 13.41
N ARG A 164 12.01 -0.03 14.72
CA ARG A 164 11.07 -0.78 15.54
C ARG A 164 9.64 -0.54 15.08
N ALA A 165 8.75 -1.51 15.29
CA ALA A 165 7.35 -1.40 14.87
C ALA A 165 6.69 -0.08 15.30
N TRP A 166 6.91 0.35 16.56
CA TRP A 166 6.36 1.61 17.09
C TRP A 166 6.95 2.88 16.48
N VAL A 167 8.16 2.81 15.92
CA VAL A 167 8.79 3.94 15.19
C VAL A 167 8.28 3.98 13.75
N LEU A 168 8.05 2.82 13.15
CA LEU A 168 7.58 2.70 11.77
C LEU A 168 6.10 3.09 11.64
N LEU A 169 5.27 2.78 12.63
CA LEU A 169 3.83 2.98 12.58
C LEU A 169 3.44 4.45 12.29
N PRO A 170 3.93 5.47 13.02
CA PRO A 170 3.60 6.86 12.71
C PRO A 170 4.03 7.30 11.30
N TYR A 171 5.12 6.74 10.78
CA TYR A 171 5.56 7.02 9.41
C TYR A 171 4.59 6.43 8.38
N VAL A 172 4.15 5.19 8.59
CA VAL A 172 3.18 4.50 7.74
C VAL A 172 1.83 5.21 7.77
N GLU A 173 1.35 5.62 8.94
CA GLU A 173 0.07 6.32 9.09
C GLU A 173 0.04 7.62 8.29
N ARG A 174 1.11 8.42 8.38
CA ARG A 174 1.27 9.62 7.55
C ARG A 174 1.31 9.30 6.06
N LEU A 175 1.97 8.20 5.69
CA LEU A 175 2.02 7.76 4.31
C LEU A 175 0.63 7.38 3.77
N GLN A 176 -0.17 6.67 4.57
CA GLN A 176 -1.55 6.32 4.24
C GLN A 176 -2.43 7.56 4.08
N LEU A 177 -2.29 8.56 4.96
CA LEU A 177 -2.97 9.86 4.80
C LEU A 177 -2.62 10.53 3.48
N ASP A 178 -1.33 10.60 3.15
CA ASP A 178 -0.89 11.26 1.93
C ASP A 178 -1.34 10.51 0.68
N LEU A 179 -1.40 9.17 0.73
CA LEU A 179 -2.02 8.36 -0.31
C LEU A 179 -3.52 8.67 -0.45
N SER A 180 -4.26 8.75 0.66
CA SER A 180 -5.68 9.14 0.62
C SER A 180 -5.89 10.55 0.07
N LYS A 181 -5.02 11.51 0.40
CA LYS A 181 -5.08 12.87 -0.16
C LYS A 181 -4.86 12.87 -1.67
N GLU A 182 -3.97 12.02 -2.18
CA GLU A 182 -3.72 11.87 -3.62
C GLU A 182 -4.95 11.36 -4.39
N MET A 183 -5.89 10.67 -3.73
CA MET A 183 -7.16 10.25 -4.34
C MET A 183 -8.10 11.44 -4.65
N LYS A 184 -7.90 12.59 -4.00
CA LYS A 184 -8.71 13.82 -4.16
C LYS A 184 -10.22 13.55 -4.07
N LEU A 185 -10.67 12.86 -3.02
CA LEU A 185 -12.07 12.45 -2.88
C LEU A 185 -13.02 13.60 -2.49
N GLY A 186 -12.51 14.81 -2.26
CA GLY A 186 -13.32 15.98 -1.89
C GLY A 186 -13.66 16.08 -0.40
N TYR A 187 -13.08 15.20 0.42
CA TYR A 187 -13.10 15.27 1.88
C TYR A 187 -11.69 14.97 2.41
N GLU A 188 -11.33 15.56 3.54
CA GLU A 188 -10.10 15.19 4.24
C GLU A 188 -10.29 13.84 4.92
N SER A 189 -9.33 12.93 4.73
CA SER A 189 -9.36 11.63 5.38
C SER A 189 -9.23 11.81 6.89
N ASN A 190 -10.31 11.51 7.61
CA ASN A 190 -10.39 11.56 9.07
C ASN A 190 -9.88 10.26 9.73
N MET A 191 -9.07 9.47 9.01
CA MET A 191 -8.60 8.14 9.43
C MET A 191 -7.91 8.15 10.81
N PHE A 192 -7.41 9.32 11.25
CA PHE A 192 -6.75 9.52 12.56
C PHE A 192 -7.41 10.62 13.41
N SER A 193 -8.59 11.10 13.04
CA SER A 193 -9.39 11.94 13.94
C SER A 193 -9.76 11.13 15.18
N LYS A 194 -9.85 11.78 16.37
CA LYS A 194 -10.23 11.10 17.61
C LYS A 194 -11.53 10.34 17.35
N ASN A 195 -11.48 9.02 17.34
CA ASN A 195 -12.63 8.21 16.99
C ASN A 195 -13.72 8.49 18.04
N PRO A 196 -14.89 9.03 17.66
CA PRO A 196 -15.93 9.38 18.62
C PRO A 196 -16.47 8.15 19.37
N TYR A 197 -16.22 6.95 18.84
CA TYR A 197 -16.56 5.68 19.46
C TYR A 197 -15.42 5.03 20.24
N GLN A 198 -14.22 5.63 20.30
CA GLN A 198 -13.09 5.03 21.02
C GLN A 198 -13.43 4.80 22.49
N GLU A 199 -13.98 5.80 23.17
CA GLU A 199 -14.37 5.68 24.58
C GLU A 199 -15.50 4.66 24.77
N LYS A 200 -16.43 4.55 23.82
CA LYS A 200 -17.50 3.56 23.85
C LYS A 200 -16.95 2.13 23.67
N PHE A 201 -16.04 1.96 22.71
CA PHE A 201 -15.40 0.69 22.39
C PHE A 201 -14.53 0.19 23.56
N LEU A 202 -13.75 1.08 24.17
CA LEU A 202 -12.97 0.76 25.38
C LEU A 202 -13.87 0.31 26.53
N LYS A 203 -15.01 1.00 26.75
CA LYS A 203 -16.02 0.58 27.73
C LYS A 203 -16.65 -0.77 27.40
N GLU A 204 -17.02 -1.03 26.14
CA GLU A 204 -17.57 -2.33 25.71
C GLU A 204 -16.58 -3.48 25.92
N LEU A 205 -15.27 -3.21 25.81
CA LEU A 205 -14.21 -4.19 26.05
C LEU A 205 -13.73 -4.26 27.52
N ASN A 206 -14.30 -3.46 28.43
CA ASN A 206 -13.84 -3.32 29.82
C ASN A 206 -12.35 -2.94 29.94
N ILE A 207 -11.84 -2.15 29.00
CA ILE A 207 -10.48 -1.60 29.02
C ILE A 207 -10.58 -0.16 29.51
N ASN A 208 -9.94 0.16 30.64
CA ASN A 208 -9.88 1.51 31.20
C ASN A 208 -8.74 2.34 30.60
#